data_AF-A0A183F963-F1
#
_entry.id   AF-A0A183F963-F1
#
_cell.length_a   1.000
_cell.length_b   1.000
_cell.length_c   1.000
_cell.angle_alpha   90.00
_cell.angle_beta   90.00
_cell.angle_gamma   90.00
#
_symmetry.space_group_name_H-M   'P 1'
#
loop_
_entity.id
_entity.type
_entity.pdbx_description
1 polymer ?
#
loop_
_entity_poly.entity_id
_entity_poly.type
_entity_poly.pdbx_seq_one_letter_code
_entity_poly.pdbx_strand_id
1 'polypeptide(L)'
;MPSPQWACPECGKVLLKKNLYTHLASIHLLTPAEVARVKEEISRKAGVAAVVCPLCCLNFVSYESLASHCQKEHADDGADGRPQDYSLLDLNFDSVQEYEGCLGHVGHDIDPALLRYTREETDYMRRLLEEHSFDYIINRLRKEDPTRSSKLSFVIKSDLRNIVARFKMSPVVITPTMVEWLKKYSSKGVSLDDTFHTTRYNMKLATLMVTDERDRGLPAAFLLSGTMTSADVEKLFIEVRKLMPEFSPKTLVTDEAPCFYNGFRAASCRSSVSRALELLLREAQLNVFERKFAEILVFLKEKGQTAMSDYLEKNYLGRTTTWASFSNRDAVLDTTMISERFHLRIKDEFLHRNGNSRLDALVDLLIKCVEDLSGSIEVKERRRLVTCSFRLEETHKCHRLARDIYKGKEEMITEAGENHWHILNRDRTKTYEVFLDGQ
;
A
#
# COMPACT_ATOMS: atom_id res chain seq x y z
N MET A 1 0.25 56.12 48.81
CA MET A 1 1.71 55.88 48.65
C MET A 1 2.28 56.94 47.72
N PRO A 2 3.49 57.49 47.95
CA PRO A 2 4.07 58.46 47.02
C PRO A 2 4.31 57.80 45.66
N SER A 3 3.98 58.50 44.57
CA SER A 3 4.21 58.01 43.21
C SER A 3 5.69 57.71 42.99
N PRO A 4 6.06 56.60 42.32
CA PRO A 4 7.45 56.20 42.18
C PRO A 4 8.26 57.29 41.46
N GLN A 5 9.33 57.74 42.12
CA GLN A 5 10.26 58.75 41.63
C GLN A 5 11.45 58.08 40.94
N TRP A 6 11.92 58.68 39.85
CA TRP A 6 12.95 58.13 38.97
C TRP A 6 14.06 59.15 38.78
N ALA A 7 15.32 58.70 38.93
CA ALA A 7 16.48 59.53 38.66
C ALA A 7 16.77 59.59 37.16
N CYS A 8 17.03 60.79 36.64
CA CYS A 8 17.50 60.98 35.28
C CYS A 8 18.87 60.28 35.10
N PRO A 9 19.05 59.41 34.09
CA PRO A 9 20.31 58.69 33.88
C PRO A 9 21.46 59.62 33.46
N GLU A 10 21.16 60.76 32.85
CA GLU A 10 22.18 61.71 32.35
C GLU A 10 22.66 62.71 33.40
N CYS A 11 21.77 63.17 34.30
CA CYS A 11 22.12 64.19 35.30
C CYS A 11 21.79 63.83 36.75
N GLY A 12 21.23 62.65 37.02
CA GLY A 12 20.88 62.18 38.36
C GLY A 12 19.68 62.88 39.01
N LYS A 13 19.05 63.85 38.35
CA LYS A 13 17.92 64.60 38.91
C LYS A 13 16.70 63.71 39.13
N VAL A 14 16.15 63.71 40.35
CA VAL A 14 15.00 62.88 40.73
C VAL A 14 13.70 63.56 40.31
N LEU A 15 12.90 62.86 39.50
CA LEU A 15 11.69 63.38 38.87
C LEU A 15 10.56 62.34 38.92
N LEU A 16 9.31 62.77 38.78
CA LEU A 16 8.19 61.84 38.56
C LEU A 16 8.26 61.24 37.15
N LYS A 17 7.89 59.96 37.00
CA LYS A 17 7.96 59.22 35.71
C LYS A 17 7.34 59.98 34.52
N LYS A 18 6.20 60.66 34.75
CA LYS A 18 5.50 61.45 33.73
C LYS A 18 6.28 62.67 33.23
N ASN A 19 7.19 63.21 34.03
CA ASN A 19 7.99 64.40 33.72
C ASN A 19 9.44 64.06 33.29
N LEU A 20 9.86 62.79 33.45
CA LEU A 20 11.21 62.34 33.12
C LEU A 20 11.49 62.39 31.61
N TYR A 21 10.55 61.95 30.80
CA TYR A 21 10.75 61.87 29.35
C TYR A 21 10.76 63.25 28.68
N THR A 22 9.91 64.17 29.15
CA THR A 22 9.94 65.57 28.70
C THR A 22 11.25 66.24 29.12
N HIS A 23 11.77 65.94 30.31
CA HIS A 23 13.07 66.44 30.77
C HIS A 23 14.24 65.94 29.90
N LEU A 24 14.25 64.66 29.54
CA LEU A 24 15.26 64.09 28.64
C LEU A 24 15.23 64.74 27.25
N ALA A 25 14.03 64.99 26.72
CA ALA A 25 13.87 65.64 25.42
C ALA A 25 14.22 67.13 25.44
N SER A 26 13.86 67.87 26.49
CA SER A 26 13.99 69.34 26.49
C SER A 26 15.28 69.86 27.11
N ILE A 27 15.88 69.12 28.06
CA ILE A 27 17.09 69.55 28.78
C ILE A 27 18.33 68.85 28.25
N HIS A 28 18.22 67.57 27.93
CA HIS A 28 19.32 66.78 27.37
C HIS A 28 19.25 66.67 25.84
N LEU A 29 18.21 67.24 25.23
CA LEU A 29 18.01 67.28 23.77
C LEU A 29 18.07 65.90 23.12
N LEU A 30 17.70 64.84 23.85
CA LEU A 30 17.66 63.49 23.31
C LEU A 30 16.64 63.43 22.17
N THR A 31 17.02 62.73 21.11
CA THR A 31 16.11 62.47 19.99
C THR A 31 14.95 61.58 20.42
N PRO A 32 13.80 61.60 19.70
CA PRO A 32 12.66 60.74 20.03
C PRO A 32 13.01 59.26 20.11
N ALA A 33 13.93 58.78 19.26
CA ALA A 33 14.40 57.40 19.27
C ALA A 33 15.22 57.07 20.53
N GLU A 34 16.06 58.00 21.02
CA GLU A 34 16.86 57.80 22.22
C GLU A 34 15.98 57.84 23.49
N VAL A 35 14.99 58.73 23.55
CA VAL A 35 14.00 58.74 24.64
C VAL A 35 13.18 57.44 24.66
N ALA A 36 12.84 56.90 23.50
CA ALA A 36 12.16 55.60 23.38
C ALA A 36 13.01 54.45 23.94
N ARG A 37 14.33 54.42 23.68
CA ARG A 37 15.23 53.41 24.25
C ARG A 37 15.31 53.47 25.78
N VAL A 38 15.38 54.68 26.36
CA VAL A 38 15.37 54.86 27.82
C VAL A 38 14.03 54.39 28.42
N LYS A 39 12.92 54.64 27.72
CA LYS A 39 11.58 54.18 28.11
C LYS A 39 11.47 52.65 28.08
N GLU A 40 12.05 52.02 27.07
CA GLU A 40 12.12 50.57 26.91
C GLU A 40 12.95 49.91 28.03
N GLU A 41 14.11 50.48 28.37
CA GLU A 41 14.97 49.95 29.44
C GLU A 41 14.31 50.06 30.82
N ILE A 42 13.63 51.17 31.11
CA ILE A 42 12.85 51.35 32.34
C ILE A 42 11.69 50.35 32.41
N SER A 43 11.02 50.08 31.28
CA SER A 43 9.88 49.15 31.22
C SER A 43 10.31 47.69 31.37
N ARG A 44 11.48 47.35 30.80
CA ARG A 44 12.13 46.04 30.96
C ARG A 44 12.61 45.81 32.40
N LYS A 45 13.22 46.81 33.06
CA LYS A 45 13.61 46.73 34.48
C LYS A 45 12.40 46.67 35.42
N ALA A 46 11.25 47.19 35.02
CA ALA A 46 10.00 47.10 35.77
C ALA A 46 9.19 45.81 35.52
N GLY A 47 9.56 45.00 34.52
CA GLY A 47 8.95 43.69 34.25
C GLY A 47 7.51 43.71 33.70
N VAL A 48 7.09 44.75 32.95
CA VAL A 48 5.67 44.99 32.61
C VAL A 48 5.31 44.78 31.12
N ALA A 49 6.20 44.32 30.24
CA ALA A 49 5.88 44.12 28.81
C ALA A 49 5.89 42.63 28.41
N ALA A 50 4.82 42.16 27.76
CA ALA A 50 4.63 40.74 27.43
C ALA A 50 4.44 40.44 25.94
N VAL A 51 4.10 41.42 25.09
CA VAL A 51 3.76 41.17 23.67
C VAL A 51 4.40 42.20 22.75
N VAL A 52 4.95 41.75 21.62
CA VAL A 52 5.66 42.55 20.62
C VAL A 52 4.87 42.57 19.32
N CYS A 53 4.75 43.74 18.68
CA CYS A 53 4.20 43.83 17.32
C CYS A 53 5.17 43.21 16.31
N PRO A 54 4.75 42.22 15.50
CA PRO A 54 5.63 41.55 14.55
C PRO A 54 5.99 42.41 13.32
N LEU A 55 5.25 43.50 13.06
CA LEU A 55 5.44 44.36 11.89
C LEU A 55 6.45 45.49 12.16
N CYS A 56 6.40 46.10 13.34
CA CYS A 56 7.25 47.25 13.70
C CYS A 56 8.08 47.04 14.97
N CYS A 57 8.00 45.86 15.59
CA CYS A 57 8.76 45.47 16.78
C CYS A 57 8.52 46.32 18.03
N LEU A 58 7.43 47.10 18.08
CA LEU A 58 7.04 47.86 19.27
C LEU A 58 6.50 46.94 20.37
N ASN A 59 6.82 47.27 21.63
CA ASN A 59 6.40 46.51 22.81
C ASN A 59 5.10 47.03 23.40
N PHE A 60 4.23 46.11 23.81
CA PHE A 60 2.91 46.39 24.38
C PHE A 60 2.68 45.63 25.69
N VAL A 61 1.84 46.24 26.54
CA VAL A 61 1.51 45.72 27.88
C VAL A 61 0.36 44.71 27.85
N SER A 62 -0.43 44.69 26.77
CA SER A 62 -1.54 43.75 26.55
C SER A 62 -1.79 43.51 25.06
N TYR A 63 -2.41 42.38 24.71
CA TYR A 63 -2.87 42.10 23.34
C TYR A 63 -3.89 43.14 22.85
N GLU A 64 -4.72 43.71 23.74
CA GLU A 64 -5.65 44.80 23.40
C GLU A 64 -4.91 46.08 22.95
N SER A 65 -3.86 46.46 23.66
CA SER A 65 -3.04 47.63 23.28
C SER A 65 -2.24 47.38 21.99
N LEU A 66 -1.84 46.13 21.73
CA LEU A 66 -1.23 45.73 20.47
C LEU A 66 -2.24 45.79 19.32
N ALA A 67 -3.44 45.23 19.49
CA ALA A 67 -4.50 45.24 18.48
C ALA A 67 -4.91 46.67 18.10
N SER A 68 -5.07 47.55 19.09
CA SER A 68 -5.36 48.97 18.87
C SER A 68 -4.25 49.68 18.08
N HIS A 69 -2.99 49.33 18.34
CA HIS A 69 -1.85 49.85 17.57
C HIS A 69 -1.86 49.34 16.12
N CYS A 70 -2.04 48.03 15.91
CA CYS A 70 -2.06 47.47 14.56
C CYS A 70 -3.25 47.99 13.74
N GLN A 71 -4.43 48.17 14.35
CA GLN A 71 -5.59 48.79 13.71
C GLN A 71 -5.31 50.22 13.23
N LYS A 72 -4.45 50.95 13.92
CA LYS A 72 -4.18 52.35 13.62
C LYS A 72 -3.02 52.54 12.64
N GLU A 73 -1.95 51.78 12.83
CA GLU A 73 -0.68 51.99 12.12
C GLU A 73 -0.41 50.93 11.05
N HIS A 74 -1.16 49.82 11.04
CA HIS A 74 -0.94 48.65 10.17
C HIS A 74 -2.23 48.07 9.55
N ALA A 75 -3.35 48.82 9.55
CA ALA A 75 -4.62 48.33 9.00
C ALA A 75 -4.51 47.88 7.52
N ASP A 76 -3.62 48.52 6.77
CA ASP A 76 -3.40 48.27 5.34
C ASP A 76 -2.21 47.33 5.04
N ASP A 77 -1.43 46.92 6.06
CA ASP A 77 -0.16 46.18 5.92
C ASP A 77 -0.33 44.64 6.01
N GLY A 78 -1.51 44.12 5.66
CA GLY A 78 -1.85 42.70 5.82
C GLY A 78 -1.14 41.70 4.90
N ALA A 79 -1.22 40.42 5.24
CA ALA A 79 -0.72 39.33 4.41
C ALA A 79 -1.40 39.33 3.03
N ASP A 80 -0.60 39.30 1.95
CA ASP A 80 -1.03 39.43 0.55
C ASP A 80 -1.78 40.73 0.20
N GLY A 81 -1.54 41.83 0.94
CA GLY A 81 -2.05 43.16 0.60
C GLY A 81 -3.55 43.37 0.84
N ARG A 82 -4.15 42.55 1.70
CA ARG A 82 -5.56 42.70 2.13
C ARG A 82 -5.63 43.36 3.50
N PRO A 83 -6.57 44.31 3.73
CA PRO A 83 -6.80 44.89 5.05
C PRO A 83 -7.06 43.81 6.10
N GLN A 84 -6.45 43.95 7.27
CA GLN A 84 -6.65 43.04 8.40
C GLN A 84 -7.66 43.64 9.39
N ASP A 85 -8.48 42.77 9.99
CA ASP A 85 -9.40 43.16 11.05
C ASP A 85 -8.74 42.87 12.42
N TYR A 86 -8.39 43.93 13.15
CA TYR A 86 -7.83 43.82 14.50
C TYR A 86 -8.90 44.05 15.58
N SER A 87 -10.19 43.87 15.26
CA SER A 87 -11.27 43.93 16.23
C SER A 87 -11.09 42.88 17.34
N LEU A 88 -11.31 43.30 18.58
CA LEU A 88 -11.28 42.41 19.74
C LEU A 88 -12.65 41.77 19.91
N LEU A 89 -12.67 40.43 19.99
CA LEU A 89 -13.87 39.64 20.23
C LEU A 89 -13.81 39.08 21.64
N ASP A 90 -14.81 39.41 22.46
CA ASP A 90 -15.05 38.75 23.75
C ASP A 90 -16.09 37.64 23.54
N LEU A 91 -15.67 36.38 23.71
CA LEU A 91 -16.50 35.21 23.51
C LEU A 91 -16.54 34.35 24.77
N ASN A 92 -17.75 33.92 25.14
CA ASN A 92 -17.97 32.95 26.21
C ASN A 92 -18.22 31.57 25.58
N PHE A 93 -17.55 30.55 26.11
CA PHE A 93 -17.71 29.16 25.68
C PHE A 93 -18.19 28.33 26.86
N ASP A 94 -19.13 27.43 26.61
CA ASP A 94 -19.74 26.58 27.65
C ASP A 94 -18.84 25.38 28.00
N SER A 95 -17.83 25.08 27.17
CA SER A 95 -16.84 24.03 27.42
C SER A 95 -15.49 24.24 26.73
N VAL A 96 -14.44 23.58 27.24
CA VAL A 96 -13.10 23.58 26.62
C VAL A 96 -13.11 22.91 25.24
N GLN A 97 -13.96 21.91 25.01
CA GLN A 97 -14.09 21.28 23.68
C GLN A 97 -14.66 22.23 22.63
N GLU A 98 -15.58 23.12 23.01
CA GLU A 98 -16.14 24.14 22.14
C GLU A 98 -15.06 25.19 21.76
N TYR A 99 -14.24 25.59 22.74
CA TYR A 99 -13.10 26.48 22.52
C TYR A 99 -12.04 25.88 21.58
N GLU A 100 -11.63 24.62 21.79
CA GLU A 100 -10.62 23.95 20.95
C GLU A 100 -11.12 23.68 19.51
N GLY A 101 -12.43 23.51 19.33
CA GLY A 101 -13.07 23.38 18.01
C GLY A 101 -13.20 24.70 17.24
N CYS A 102 -13.20 25.85 17.95
CA CYS A 102 -13.50 27.16 17.37
C CYS A 102 -12.30 27.92 16.79
N LEU A 103 -11.05 27.49 17.01
CA LEU A 103 -9.87 28.24 16.53
C LEU A 103 -9.82 28.44 14.99
N GLY A 104 -10.60 27.68 14.22
CA GLY A 104 -10.77 27.87 12.76
C GLY A 104 -12.07 28.57 12.32
N HIS A 105 -12.97 28.92 13.25
CA HIS A 105 -14.35 29.34 12.96
C HIS A 105 -14.79 30.64 13.65
N VAL A 106 -13.95 31.26 14.49
CA VAL A 106 -14.27 32.57 15.09
C VAL A 106 -14.49 33.60 13.97
N GLY A 107 -15.74 34.05 13.80
CA GLY A 107 -16.13 35.10 12.85
C GLY A 107 -16.63 34.65 11.47
N HIS A 108 -16.80 33.35 11.21
CA HIS A 108 -17.31 32.85 9.91
C HIS A 108 -18.51 31.92 10.07
N ASP A 109 -19.41 31.90 9.08
CA ASP A 109 -20.48 30.90 8.99
C ASP A 109 -19.88 29.49 8.99
N ILE A 110 -20.46 28.59 9.78
CA ILE A 110 -20.00 27.20 9.89
C ILE A 110 -20.29 26.50 8.56
N ASP A 111 -19.24 26.23 7.77
CA ASP A 111 -19.32 25.36 6.61
C ASP A 111 -19.31 23.88 7.07
N PRO A 112 -20.40 23.12 6.89
CA PRO A 112 -20.44 21.71 7.26
C PRO A 112 -19.35 20.87 6.57
N ALA A 113 -18.84 21.30 5.42
CA ALA A 113 -17.75 20.64 4.71
C ALA A 113 -16.39 20.80 5.41
N LEU A 114 -16.22 21.74 6.34
CA LEU A 114 -14.97 21.96 7.08
C LEU A 114 -14.96 21.25 8.45
N LEU A 115 -16.11 20.75 8.91
CA LEU A 115 -16.22 20.03 10.18
C LEU A 115 -15.41 18.73 10.17
N ARG A 116 -14.98 18.30 11.37
CA ARG A 116 -14.42 16.96 11.59
C ARG A 116 -15.56 15.95 11.77
N TYR A 117 -15.34 14.72 11.29
CA TYR A 117 -16.28 13.63 11.54
C TYR A 117 -16.36 13.31 13.03
N THR A 118 -17.57 13.19 13.55
CA THR A 118 -17.79 12.70 14.92
C THR A 118 -17.40 11.22 15.03
N ARG A 119 -17.36 10.70 16.27
CA ARG A 119 -17.09 9.27 16.49
C ARG A 119 -18.22 8.42 15.92
N GLU A 120 -19.46 8.85 16.10
CA GLU A 120 -20.68 8.18 15.63
C GLU A 120 -20.72 8.16 14.10
N GLU A 121 -20.40 9.29 13.44
CA GLU A 121 -20.29 9.38 11.98
C GLU A 121 -19.18 8.48 11.43
N THR A 122 -18.02 8.47 12.10
CA THR A 122 -16.89 7.60 11.75
C THR A 122 -17.27 6.12 11.90
N ASP A 123 -17.97 5.76 12.99
CA ASP A 123 -18.45 4.40 13.24
C ASP A 123 -19.53 3.98 12.23
N TYR A 124 -20.45 4.88 11.87
CA TYR A 124 -21.46 4.64 10.85
C TYR A 124 -20.83 4.35 9.49
N MET A 125 -19.92 5.21 9.03
CA MET A 125 -19.17 4.98 7.78
C MET A 125 -18.36 3.68 7.84
N ARG A 126 -17.73 3.35 8.97
CA ARG A 126 -17.02 2.07 9.13
C ARG A 126 -17.94 0.87 8.89
N ARG A 127 -19.13 0.84 9.50
CA ARG A 127 -20.09 -0.27 9.30
C ARG A 127 -20.55 -0.36 7.85
N LEU A 128 -20.84 0.78 7.21
CA LEU A 128 -21.19 0.78 5.79
C LEU A 128 -20.07 0.22 4.91
N LEU A 129 -18.80 0.47 5.28
CA LEU A 129 -17.62 -0.04 4.57
C LEU A 129 -17.43 -1.55 4.68
N GLU A 130 -18.12 -2.23 5.60
CA GLU A 130 -18.08 -3.70 5.72
C GLU A 130 -18.89 -4.38 4.61
N GLU A 131 -19.92 -3.72 4.06
CA GLU A 131 -20.90 -4.35 3.17
C GLU A 131 -21.09 -3.64 1.83
N HIS A 132 -20.56 -2.42 1.67
CA HIS A 132 -20.90 -1.58 0.53
C HIS A 132 -19.70 -0.94 -0.16
N SER A 133 -19.82 -0.74 -1.47
CA SER A 133 -18.81 -0.04 -2.27
C SER A 133 -18.76 1.45 -1.91
N PHE A 134 -17.61 2.09 -2.12
CA PHE A 134 -17.46 3.52 -1.79
C PHE A 134 -18.44 4.40 -2.55
N ASP A 135 -18.71 4.09 -3.82
CA ASP A 135 -19.66 4.84 -4.64
C ASP A 135 -21.08 4.69 -4.11
N TYR A 136 -21.47 3.49 -3.68
CA TYR A 136 -22.76 3.29 -3.03
C TYR A 136 -22.88 4.12 -1.74
N ILE A 137 -21.86 4.08 -0.88
CA ILE A 137 -21.84 4.80 0.39
C ILE A 137 -21.95 6.32 0.13
N ILE A 138 -21.13 6.88 -0.75
CA ILE A 138 -21.16 8.31 -1.08
C ILE A 138 -22.53 8.72 -1.63
N ASN A 139 -23.09 7.94 -2.55
CA ASN A 139 -24.41 8.22 -3.13
C ASN A 139 -25.51 8.13 -2.09
N ARG A 140 -25.43 7.16 -1.16
CA ARG A 140 -26.36 6.99 -0.05
C ARG A 140 -26.30 8.18 0.90
N LEU A 141 -25.10 8.57 1.37
CA LEU A 141 -24.93 9.68 2.31
C LEU A 141 -25.44 11.01 1.73
N ARG A 142 -25.19 11.27 0.44
CA ARG A 142 -25.72 12.45 -0.26
C ARG A 142 -27.25 12.43 -0.44
N LYS A 143 -27.84 11.24 -0.52
CA LYS A 143 -29.29 11.06 -0.64
C LYS A 143 -29.99 11.18 0.73
N GLU A 144 -29.32 10.78 1.80
CA GLU A 144 -29.81 10.89 3.19
C GLU A 144 -29.83 12.35 3.68
N ASP A 145 -28.93 13.20 3.18
CA ASP A 145 -28.90 14.65 3.46
C ASP A 145 -28.79 15.48 2.15
N PRO A 146 -29.91 15.65 1.40
CA PRO A 146 -29.92 16.44 0.17
C PRO A 146 -29.62 17.92 0.39
N THR A 147 -29.90 18.43 1.59
CA THR A 147 -29.67 19.82 2.00
C THR A 147 -28.20 20.14 2.26
N ARG A 148 -27.32 19.12 2.27
CA ARG A 148 -25.90 19.23 2.63
C ARG A 148 -25.67 19.96 3.96
N SER A 149 -26.54 19.67 4.92
CA SER A 149 -26.53 20.29 6.24
C SER A 149 -25.46 19.67 7.16
N SER A 150 -25.04 18.45 6.87
CA SER A 150 -24.08 17.65 7.64
C SER A 150 -22.78 17.42 6.87
N LYS A 151 -21.70 17.16 7.63
CA LYS A 151 -20.39 16.77 7.08
C LYS A 151 -20.47 15.50 6.24
N LEU A 152 -21.36 14.57 6.57
CA LEU A 152 -21.55 13.29 5.85
C LEU A 152 -21.92 13.47 4.38
N SER A 153 -22.65 14.54 4.03
CA SER A 153 -23.01 14.84 2.63
C SER A 153 -21.80 15.19 1.75
N PHE A 154 -20.69 15.60 2.38
CA PHE A 154 -19.44 15.98 1.74
C PHE A 154 -18.39 14.86 1.74
N VAL A 155 -18.76 13.65 2.17
CA VAL A 155 -17.85 12.49 2.15
C VAL A 155 -17.32 12.24 0.74
N ILE A 156 -16.01 12.13 0.64
CA ILE A 156 -15.32 11.73 -0.56
C ILE A 156 -14.64 10.37 -0.36
N LYS A 157 -14.27 9.70 -1.45
CA LYS A 157 -13.60 8.39 -1.39
C LYS A 157 -12.34 8.40 -0.52
N SER A 158 -11.66 9.55 -0.39
CA SER A 158 -10.46 9.68 0.46
C SER A 158 -10.78 9.51 1.94
N ASP A 159 -11.94 10.00 2.40
CA ASP A 159 -12.35 9.90 3.80
C ASP A 159 -12.64 8.45 4.20
N LEU A 160 -13.42 7.76 3.38
CA LEU A 160 -13.74 6.34 3.57
C LEU A 160 -12.48 5.47 3.62
N ARG A 161 -11.48 5.78 2.81
CA ARG A 161 -10.19 5.07 2.80
C ARG A 161 -9.32 5.38 4.01
N ASN A 162 -9.37 6.61 4.54
CA ASN A 162 -8.70 6.95 5.80
C ASN A 162 -9.32 6.17 6.97
N ILE A 163 -10.63 5.93 6.93
CA ILE A 163 -11.33 5.08 7.90
C ILE A 163 -10.84 3.62 7.75
N VAL A 164 -10.83 3.06 6.53
CA VAL A 164 -10.25 1.73 6.25
C VAL A 164 -8.83 1.59 6.82
N ALA A 165 -7.95 2.55 6.54
CA ALA A 165 -6.58 2.54 7.04
C ALA A 165 -6.50 2.67 8.57
N ARG A 166 -7.27 3.59 9.17
CA ARG A 166 -7.32 3.82 10.62
C ARG A 166 -7.76 2.60 11.39
N PHE A 167 -8.74 1.86 10.86
CA PHE A 167 -9.29 0.66 11.49
C PHE A 167 -8.63 -0.64 11.02
N LYS A 168 -7.52 -0.55 10.25
CA LYS A 168 -6.79 -1.70 9.70
C LYS A 168 -7.72 -2.70 9.02
N MET A 169 -8.70 -2.19 8.28
CA MET A 169 -9.57 -3.05 7.48
C MET A 169 -8.71 -3.69 6.39
N SER A 170 -9.01 -4.95 6.06
CA SER A 170 -8.28 -5.75 5.07
C SER A 170 -9.13 -5.85 3.80
N PRO A 171 -9.15 -4.83 2.92
CA PRO A 171 -10.06 -4.83 1.79
C PRO A 171 -9.69 -5.93 0.80
N VAL A 172 -10.74 -6.59 0.32
CA VAL A 172 -10.70 -7.58 -0.73
C VAL A 172 -11.28 -6.95 -1.99
N VAL A 173 -10.56 -7.03 -3.11
CA VAL A 173 -10.99 -6.49 -4.40
C VAL A 173 -11.18 -7.64 -5.37
N ILE A 174 -12.41 -7.82 -5.84
CA ILE A 174 -12.80 -8.82 -6.84
C ILE A 174 -13.68 -8.13 -7.87
N THR A 175 -13.24 -8.09 -9.13
CA THR A 175 -14.03 -7.49 -10.24
C THR A 175 -14.92 -8.55 -10.92
N PRO A 176 -15.94 -8.17 -11.69
CA PRO A 176 -16.74 -9.13 -12.45
C PRO A 176 -15.90 -10.04 -13.36
N THR A 177 -14.92 -9.46 -14.06
CA THR A 177 -13.94 -10.19 -14.90
C THR A 177 -13.17 -11.25 -14.10
N MET A 178 -12.77 -10.93 -12.86
CA MET A 178 -12.11 -11.90 -11.98
C MET A 178 -13.03 -13.05 -11.57
N VAL A 179 -14.31 -12.77 -11.31
CA VAL A 179 -15.30 -13.81 -10.99
C VAL A 179 -15.48 -14.76 -12.17
N GLU A 180 -15.50 -14.25 -13.41
CA GLU A 180 -15.54 -15.10 -14.61
C GLU A 180 -14.31 -16.01 -14.73
N TRP A 181 -13.11 -15.47 -14.47
CA TRP A 181 -11.88 -16.25 -14.48
C TRP A 181 -11.85 -17.30 -13.37
N LEU A 182 -12.32 -16.97 -12.16
CA LEU A 182 -12.48 -17.92 -11.06
C LEU A 182 -13.38 -19.07 -11.49
N LYS A 183 -14.59 -18.78 -11.96
CA LYS A 183 -15.57 -19.80 -12.39
C LYS A 183 -15.01 -20.74 -13.45
N LYS A 184 -14.24 -20.20 -14.41
CA LYS A 184 -13.74 -20.98 -15.54
C LYS A 184 -12.48 -21.78 -15.21
N TYR A 185 -11.59 -21.26 -14.39
CA TYR A 185 -10.23 -21.77 -14.29
C TYR A 185 -9.80 -22.25 -12.90
N SER A 186 -10.53 -21.91 -11.83
CA SER A 186 -10.09 -22.24 -10.46
C SER A 186 -10.19 -23.72 -10.11
N SER A 187 -11.01 -24.51 -10.81
CA SER A 187 -11.21 -25.94 -10.51
C SER A 187 -9.91 -26.75 -10.59
N LYS A 188 -9.01 -26.39 -11.50
CA LYS A 188 -7.70 -27.01 -11.68
C LYS A 188 -6.74 -26.69 -10.53
N GLY A 189 -6.80 -25.47 -10.01
CA GLY A 189 -5.96 -25.01 -8.91
C GLY A 189 -5.83 -23.49 -8.89
N VAL A 190 -5.36 -22.97 -7.77
CA VAL A 190 -5.11 -21.54 -7.55
C VAL A 190 -3.75 -21.32 -6.90
N SER A 191 -3.12 -20.16 -7.14
CA SER A 191 -1.95 -19.73 -6.38
C SER A 191 -2.21 -18.44 -5.63
N LEU A 192 -1.59 -18.27 -4.48
CA LEU A 192 -1.67 -17.07 -3.66
C LEU A 192 -0.26 -16.61 -3.31
N ASP A 193 0.04 -15.36 -3.63
CA ASP A 193 1.36 -14.77 -3.42
C ASP A 193 1.23 -13.35 -2.87
N ASP A 194 2.10 -12.94 -1.96
CA ASP A 194 2.09 -11.61 -1.36
C ASP A 194 3.33 -10.78 -1.71
N THR A 195 3.14 -9.46 -1.80
CA THR A 195 4.22 -8.55 -2.14
C THR A 195 4.15 -7.26 -1.34
N PHE A 196 5.33 -6.72 -1.05
CA PHE A 196 5.52 -5.47 -0.31
C PHE A 196 5.79 -4.28 -1.24
N HIS A 197 5.80 -3.09 -0.66
CA HIS A 197 6.18 -1.81 -1.29
C HIS A 197 5.29 -1.38 -2.46
N THR A 198 4.03 -1.79 -2.45
CA THR A 198 3.01 -1.34 -3.41
C THR A 198 2.33 -0.04 -2.96
N THR A 199 2.43 0.32 -1.68
CA THR A 199 1.87 1.55 -1.12
C THR A 199 2.84 2.25 -0.19
N ARG A 200 2.60 3.55 0.05
CA ARG A 200 3.30 4.34 1.08
C ARG A 200 3.01 3.87 2.51
N TYR A 201 2.02 3.01 2.69
CA TYR A 201 1.61 2.45 3.96
C TYR A 201 2.31 1.11 4.18
N ASN A 202 2.42 0.68 5.43
CA ASN A 202 2.88 -0.68 5.75
C ASN A 202 1.76 -1.71 5.45
N MET A 203 1.40 -1.82 4.18
CA MET A 203 0.41 -2.76 3.65
C MET A 203 1.06 -3.64 2.60
N LYS A 204 0.75 -4.93 2.67
CA LYS A 204 1.08 -5.90 1.64
C LYS A 204 -0.11 -6.11 0.70
N LEU A 205 0.20 -6.45 -0.53
CA LEU A 205 -0.77 -6.89 -1.53
C LEU A 205 -0.60 -8.39 -1.74
N ALA A 206 -1.60 -9.17 -1.35
CA ALA A 206 -1.73 -10.56 -1.75
C ALA A 206 -2.60 -10.68 -3.00
N THR A 207 -2.22 -11.56 -3.92
CA THR A 207 -2.92 -11.80 -5.18
C THR A 207 -3.22 -13.28 -5.32
N LEU A 208 -4.51 -13.61 -5.38
CA LEU A 208 -4.97 -14.92 -5.80
C LEU A 208 -4.92 -14.97 -7.32
N MET A 209 -4.32 -15.99 -7.88
CA MET A 209 -4.15 -16.19 -9.32
C MET A 209 -4.78 -17.52 -9.74
N VAL A 210 -5.34 -17.53 -10.94
CA VAL A 210 -5.74 -18.75 -11.66
C VAL A 210 -4.93 -18.86 -12.95
N THR A 211 -4.87 -20.05 -13.53
CA THR A 211 -4.23 -20.27 -14.82
C THR A 211 -5.24 -20.76 -15.83
N ASP A 212 -5.29 -20.07 -16.97
CA ASP A 212 -6.18 -20.46 -18.05
C ASP A 212 -5.66 -21.69 -18.82
N GLU A 213 -6.45 -22.14 -19.81
CA GLU A 213 -6.10 -23.28 -20.66
C GLU A 213 -4.83 -23.10 -21.51
N ARG A 214 -4.21 -21.91 -21.48
CA ARG A 214 -3.01 -21.58 -22.26
C ARG A 214 -1.84 -21.19 -21.36
N ASP A 215 -1.87 -21.64 -20.10
CA ASP A 215 -0.84 -21.39 -19.10
C ASP A 215 -0.60 -19.89 -18.80
N ARG A 216 -1.61 -19.04 -19.02
CA ARG A 216 -1.54 -17.62 -18.66
C ARG A 216 -2.06 -17.44 -17.24
N GLY A 217 -1.28 -16.74 -16.42
CA GLY A 217 -1.72 -16.31 -15.11
C GLY A 217 -2.70 -15.15 -15.18
N LEU A 218 -3.83 -15.31 -14.49
CA LEU A 218 -4.89 -14.31 -14.41
C LEU A 218 -5.15 -13.99 -12.94
N PRO A 219 -5.11 -12.71 -12.52
CA PRO A 219 -5.44 -12.32 -11.15
C PRO A 219 -6.94 -12.54 -10.91
N ALA A 220 -7.26 -13.31 -9.89
CA ALA A 220 -8.60 -13.74 -9.53
C ALA A 220 -9.16 -13.02 -8.29
N ALA A 221 -8.29 -12.52 -7.42
CA ALA A 221 -8.69 -11.64 -6.32
C ALA A 221 -7.46 -10.92 -5.75
N PHE A 222 -7.67 -9.73 -5.17
CA PHE A 222 -6.65 -9.01 -4.42
C PHE A 222 -7.04 -8.87 -2.95
N LEU A 223 -6.08 -9.06 -2.06
CA LEU A 223 -6.19 -8.77 -0.63
C LEU A 223 -5.13 -7.74 -0.25
N LEU A 224 -5.57 -6.64 0.34
CA LEU A 224 -4.67 -5.63 0.91
C LEU A 224 -4.71 -5.76 2.42
N SER A 225 -3.58 -6.06 3.05
CA SER A 225 -3.50 -6.18 4.51
C SER A 225 -2.13 -5.75 5.03
N GLY A 226 -2.11 -5.03 6.15
CA GLY A 226 -0.87 -4.69 6.86
C GLY A 226 -0.30 -5.82 7.70
N THR A 227 -1.11 -6.83 8.02
CA THR A 227 -0.74 -7.93 8.92
C THR A 227 -0.58 -9.26 8.18
N MET A 228 -1.34 -9.46 7.09
CA MET A 228 -1.33 -10.68 6.26
C MET A 228 -1.39 -11.97 7.09
N THR A 229 -2.25 -11.98 8.10
CA THR A 229 -2.46 -13.12 9.00
C THR A 229 -3.40 -14.15 8.38
N SER A 230 -3.50 -15.34 8.97
CA SER A 230 -4.47 -16.35 8.55
C SER A 230 -5.90 -15.82 8.53
N ALA A 231 -6.28 -14.98 9.50
CA ALA A 231 -7.60 -14.33 9.54
C ALA A 231 -7.81 -13.32 8.41
N ASP A 232 -6.74 -12.68 7.91
CA ASP A 232 -6.84 -11.79 6.74
C ASP A 232 -7.05 -12.59 5.45
N VAL A 233 -6.32 -13.69 5.30
CA VAL A 233 -6.44 -14.60 4.16
C VAL A 233 -7.78 -15.33 4.17
N GLU A 234 -8.31 -15.66 5.35
CA GLU A 234 -9.65 -16.25 5.49
C GLU A 234 -10.74 -15.32 4.93
N LYS A 235 -10.66 -14.00 5.20
CA LYS A 235 -11.60 -13.02 4.64
C LYS A 235 -11.60 -13.05 3.11
N LEU A 236 -10.43 -13.16 2.48
CA LEU A 236 -10.31 -13.29 1.02
C LEU A 236 -11.13 -14.49 0.52
N PHE A 237 -10.96 -15.67 1.12
CA PHE A 237 -11.67 -16.87 0.70
C PHE A 237 -13.17 -16.85 1.05
N ILE A 238 -13.57 -16.20 2.13
CA ILE A 238 -14.99 -15.96 2.45
C ILE A 238 -15.65 -15.12 1.35
N GLU A 239 -15.02 -14.00 0.94
CA GLU A 239 -15.56 -13.16 -0.12
C GLU A 239 -15.61 -13.89 -1.47
N VAL A 240 -14.58 -14.69 -1.80
CA VAL A 240 -14.60 -15.54 -3.00
C VAL A 240 -15.78 -16.52 -2.95
N ARG A 241 -16.01 -17.20 -1.82
CA ARG A 241 -17.12 -18.16 -1.66
C ARG A 241 -18.50 -17.51 -1.67
N LYS A 242 -18.62 -16.25 -1.22
CA LYS A 242 -19.87 -15.49 -1.35
C LYS A 242 -20.23 -15.24 -2.82
N LEU A 243 -19.23 -14.95 -3.66
CA LEU A 243 -19.41 -14.69 -5.09
C LEU A 243 -19.46 -15.98 -5.95
N MET A 244 -18.82 -17.04 -5.48
CA MET A 244 -18.73 -18.35 -6.12
C MET A 244 -18.82 -19.46 -5.06
N PRO A 245 -20.03 -19.86 -4.62
CA PRO A 245 -20.22 -20.89 -3.60
C PRO A 245 -19.60 -22.24 -3.94
N GLU A 246 -19.47 -22.56 -5.23
CA GLU A 246 -18.87 -23.77 -5.79
C GLU A 246 -17.33 -23.74 -5.81
N PHE A 247 -16.69 -22.70 -5.26
CA PHE A 247 -15.24 -22.57 -5.24
C PHE A 247 -14.56 -23.71 -4.44
N SER A 248 -14.02 -24.68 -5.19
CA SER A 248 -13.36 -25.88 -4.67
C SER A 248 -12.15 -26.25 -5.56
N PRO A 249 -11.05 -25.49 -5.51
CA PRO A 249 -9.85 -25.80 -6.29
C PRO A 249 -9.24 -27.12 -5.85
N LYS A 250 -8.74 -27.93 -6.81
CA LYS A 250 -8.02 -29.18 -6.50
C LYS A 250 -6.69 -28.94 -5.77
N THR A 251 -6.00 -27.86 -6.11
CA THR A 251 -4.65 -27.55 -5.61
C THR A 251 -4.53 -26.07 -5.22
N LEU A 252 -3.84 -25.78 -4.13
CA LEU A 252 -3.48 -24.42 -3.69
C LEU A 252 -1.96 -24.32 -3.58
N VAL A 253 -1.36 -23.29 -4.21
CA VAL A 253 0.08 -23.03 -4.17
C VAL A 253 0.35 -21.69 -3.47
N THR A 254 1.25 -21.66 -2.49
CA THR A 254 1.62 -20.44 -1.74
C THR A 254 3.14 -20.33 -1.59
N ASP A 255 3.70 -19.11 -1.59
CA ASP A 255 5.13 -18.91 -1.33
C ASP A 255 5.50 -19.15 0.14
N GLU A 256 6.75 -19.52 0.39
CA GLU A 256 7.37 -19.55 1.71
C GLU A 256 8.65 -18.73 1.77
N ALA A 257 8.62 -17.69 2.62
CA ALA A 257 9.74 -16.90 3.14
C ALA A 257 11.06 -16.93 2.33
N PRO A 258 11.27 -15.99 1.38
CA PRO A 258 12.47 -15.87 0.55
C PRO A 258 13.80 -15.64 1.29
N CYS A 259 13.78 -15.36 2.59
CA CYS A 259 14.95 -14.98 3.38
C CYS A 259 16.00 -16.10 3.48
N PHE A 260 15.59 -17.37 3.49
CA PHE A 260 16.50 -18.52 3.54
C PHE A 260 17.20 -18.76 2.20
N TYR A 261 16.46 -18.63 1.09
CA TYR A 261 17.02 -18.65 -0.26
C TYR A 261 18.04 -17.52 -0.47
N ASN A 262 17.76 -16.33 0.07
CA ASN A 262 18.68 -15.19 0.00
C ASN A 262 19.96 -15.42 0.82
N GLY A 263 19.92 -16.15 1.94
CA GLY A 263 21.12 -16.61 2.66
C GLY A 263 21.96 -17.61 1.85
N PHE A 264 21.30 -18.55 1.15
CA PHE A 264 21.95 -19.53 0.27
C PHE A 264 22.63 -18.88 -0.96
N ARG A 265 22.10 -17.77 -1.49
CA ARG A 265 22.70 -17.03 -2.62
C ARG A 265 24.14 -16.55 -2.36
N ALA A 266 24.57 -16.44 -1.10
CA ALA A 266 25.90 -15.95 -0.73
C ALA A 266 27.02 -17.02 -0.73
N ALA A 267 26.71 -18.32 -0.96
CA ALA A 267 27.66 -19.43 -0.78
C ALA A 267 28.27 -19.99 -2.09
N SER A 268 29.49 -20.55 -1.99
CA SER A 268 30.34 -21.01 -3.12
C SER A 268 29.93 -22.34 -3.78
N CYS A 269 28.93 -23.05 -3.26
CA CYS A 269 28.41 -24.33 -3.81
C CYS A 269 27.14 -24.17 -4.68
N ARG A 270 26.80 -22.93 -5.06
CA ARG A 270 25.55 -22.53 -5.72
C ARG A 270 25.18 -23.37 -6.95
N SER A 271 26.09 -23.50 -7.92
CA SER A 271 25.77 -24.12 -9.22
C SER A 271 25.41 -25.60 -9.08
N SER A 272 26.18 -26.36 -8.31
CA SER A 272 25.97 -27.79 -8.10
C SER A 272 24.69 -28.07 -7.31
N VAL A 273 24.46 -27.33 -6.22
CA VAL A 273 23.26 -27.52 -5.38
C VAL A 273 22.00 -27.04 -6.11
N SER A 274 22.06 -25.90 -6.80
CA SER A 274 20.92 -25.41 -7.61
C SER A 274 20.56 -26.40 -8.70
N ARG A 275 21.54 -26.99 -9.38
CA ARG A 275 21.30 -28.01 -10.39
C ARG A 275 20.73 -29.30 -9.80
N ALA A 276 21.22 -29.72 -8.64
CA ALA A 276 20.72 -30.91 -7.94
C ALA A 276 19.28 -30.72 -7.46
N LEU A 277 18.94 -29.56 -6.88
CA LEU A 277 17.57 -29.22 -6.48
C LEU A 277 16.63 -29.11 -7.69
N GLU A 278 17.07 -28.54 -8.80
CA GLU A 278 16.29 -28.50 -10.04
C GLU A 278 15.99 -29.92 -10.57
N LEU A 279 16.98 -30.81 -10.54
CA LEU A 279 16.80 -32.21 -10.92
C LEU A 279 15.93 -32.99 -9.93
N LEU A 280 15.97 -32.64 -8.64
CA LEU A 280 15.10 -33.20 -7.60
C LEU A 280 13.65 -32.78 -7.83
N LEU A 281 13.40 -31.50 -8.11
CA LEU A 281 12.07 -30.96 -8.37
C LEU A 281 11.42 -31.55 -9.63
N ARG A 282 12.19 -32.10 -10.57
CA ARG A 282 11.64 -32.76 -11.76
C ARG A 282 11.45 -34.27 -11.59
N GLU A 283 11.81 -34.84 -10.44
CA GLU A 283 11.75 -36.28 -10.23
C GLU A 283 10.35 -36.75 -9.83
N ALA A 284 9.75 -37.60 -10.65
CA ALA A 284 8.39 -38.13 -10.45
C ALA A 284 8.35 -39.48 -9.74
N GLN A 285 9.52 -40.13 -9.56
CA GLN A 285 9.64 -41.42 -8.87
C GLN A 285 10.06 -41.22 -7.41
N LEU A 286 9.22 -41.67 -6.47
CA LEU A 286 9.44 -41.51 -5.02
C LEU A 286 10.82 -42.03 -4.56
N ASN A 287 11.18 -43.25 -4.93
CA ASN A 287 12.45 -43.89 -4.53
C ASN A 287 13.69 -43.16 -5.07
N VAL A 288 13.60 -42.58 -6.28
CA VAL A 288 14.69 -41.80 -6.87
C VAL A 288 14.75 -40.42 -6.23
N PHE A 289 13.60 -39.82 -5.95
CA PHE A 289 13.49 -38.54 -5.26
C PHE A 289 14.11 -38.60 -3.86
N GLU A 290 13.71 -39.57 -3.03
CA GLU A 290 14.21 -39.72 -1.66
C GLU A 290 15.73 -39.88 -1.65
N ARG A 291 16.26 -40.68 -2.57
CA ARG A 291 17.70 -40.88 -2.72
C ARG A 291 18.42 -39.57 -3.08
N LYS A 292 17.95 -38.88 -4.12
CA LYS A 292 18.52 -37.59 -4.56
C LYS A 292 18.45 -36.54 -3.45
N PHE A 293 17.35 -36.50 -2.69
CA PHE A 293 17.20 -35.53 -1.63
C PHE A 293 18.17 -35.81 -0.47
N ALA A 294 18.32 -37.08 -0.09
CA ALA A 294 19.30 -37.51 0.90
C ALA A 294 20.74 -37.19 0.45
N GLU A 295 21.09 -37.45 -0.80
CA GLU A 295 22.40 -37.09 -1.38
C GLU A 295 22.68 -35.58 -1.28
N ILE A 296 21.68 -34.73 -1.52
CA ILE A 296 21.80 -33.28 -1.38
C ILE A 296 22.07 -32.88 0.08
N LEU A 297 21.35 -33.47 1.04
CA LEU A 297 21.54 -33.17 2.46
C LEU A 297 22.92 -33.61 2.95
N VAL A 298 23.37 -34.81 2.56
CA VAL A 298 24.72 -35.29 2.88
C VAL A 298 25.78 -34.37 2.28
N PHE A 299 25.65 -34.00 1.00
CA PHE A 299 26.57 -33.07 0.33
C PHE A 299 26.66 -31.72 1.05
N LEU A 300 25.52 -31.16 1.47
CA LEU A 300 25.49 -29.89 2.21
C LEU A 300 26.20 -30.00 3.56
N LYS A 301 25.96 -31.10 4.31
CA LYS A 301 26.64 -31.36 5.58
C LYS A 301 28.15 -31.51 5.40
N GLU A 302 28.60 -32.26 4.39
CA GLU A 302 30.02 -32.44 4.06
C GLU A 302 30.71 -31.12 3.66
N LYS A 303 29.99 -30.20 3.01
CA LYS A 303 30.50 -28.87 2.65
C LYS A 303 30.37 -27.83 3.76
N GLY A 304 29.99 -28.24 4.97
CA GLY A 304 29.81 -27.36 6.13
C GLY A 304 28.64 -26.39 6.00
N GLN A 305 27.69 -26.64 5.10
CA GLN A 305 26.48 -25.84 4.89
C GLN A 305 25.33 -26.30 5.81
N THR A 306 25.61 -26.42 7.11
CA THR A 306 24.69 -26.99 8.10
C THR A 306 23.39 -26.21 8.21
N ALA A 307 23.44 -24.87 8.19
CA ALA A 307 22.24 -24.03 8.23
C ALA A 307 21.24 -24.33 7.08
N MET A 308 21.74 -24.62 5.87
CA MET A 308 20.89 -24.98 4.73
C MET A 308 20.34 -26.40 4.87
N SER A 309 21.18 -27.34 5.31
CA SER A 309 20.75 -28.72 5.56
C SER A 309 19.65 -28.77 6.63
N ASP A 310 19.86 -28.10 7.76
CA ASP A 310 18.90 -28.04 8.87
C ASP A 310 17.60 -27.39 8.44
N TYR A 311 17.68 -26.35 7.59
CA TYR A 311 16.51 -25.71 7.01
C TYR A 311 15.72 -26.66 6.10
N LEU A 312 16.38 -27.38 5.18
CA LEU A 312 15.73 -28.35 4.30
C LEU A 312 15.10 -29.50 5.07
N GLU A 313 15.79 -30.04 6.08
CA GLU A 313 15.26 -31.11 6.94
C GLU A 313 14.04 -30.63 7.71
N LYS A 314 14.15 -29.49 8.39
CA LYS A 314 13.09 -28.96 9.24
C LYS A 314 11.84 -28.54 8.46
N ASN A 315 12.02 -27.93 7.28
CA ASN A 315 10.91 -27.29 6.57
C ASN A 315 10.42 -28.09 5.36
N TYR A 316 11.19 -29.01 4.78
CA TYR A 316 10.81 -29.68 3.53
C TYR A 316 10.78 -31.20 3.60
N LEU A 317 11.65 -31.84 4.39
CA LEU A 317 11.74 -33.31 4.45
C LEU A 317 10.46 -33.97 4.97
N GLY A 318 9.85 -33.42 6.03
CA GLY A 318 8.65 -34.02 6.64
C GLY A 318 7.35 -33.87 5.84
N ARG A 319 7.36 -33.09 4.75
CA ARG A 319 6.16 -32.78 3.95
C ARG A 319 6.40 -32.90 2.45
N THR A 320 7.31 -33.77 2.04
CA THR A 320 7.61 -34.02 0.61
C THR A 320 6.37 -34.26 -0.23
N THR A 321 5.33 -34.89 0.33
CA THR A 321 4.04 -35.10 -0.35
C THR A 321 3.31 -33.81 -0.75
N THR A 322 3.57 -32.67 -0.09
CA THR A 322 2.86 -31.40 -0.37
C THR A 322 3.51 -30.56 -1.47
N TRP A 323 4.76 -30.84 -1.84
CA TRP A 323 5.52 -30.00 -2.79
C TRP A 323 6.30 -30.78 -3.84
N ALA A 324 6.60 -32.06 -3.61
CA ALA A 324 7.40 -32.84 -4.55
C ALA A 324 6.56 -33.32 -5.74
N SER A 325 7.20 -33.35 -6.90
CA SER A 325 6.57 -33.71 -8.17
C SER A 325 6.07 -35.15 -8.24
N PHE A 326 6.66 -36.08 -7.47
CA PHE A 326 6.18 -37.46 -7.40
C PHE A 326 4.75 -37.57 -6.82
N SER A 327 4.37 -36.65 -5.91
CA SER A 327 3.03 -36.58 -5.31
C SER A 327 2.11 -35.58 -6.01
N ASN A 328 2.67 -34.60 -6.72
CA ASN A 328 1.93 -33.53 -7.40
C ASN A 328 2.10 -33.62 -8.92
N ARG A 329 1.88 -34.82 -9.50
CA ARG A 329 2.11 -35.09 -10.94
C ARG A 329 1.29 -34.18 -11.86
N ASP A 330 0.16 -33.68 -11.37
CA ASP A 330 -0.79 -32.82 -12.09
C ASP A 330 -0.77 -31.36 -11.63
N ALA A 331 0.33 -30.92 -11.00
CA ALA A 331 0.44 -29.51 -10.57
C ALA A 331 0.33 -28.59 -11.80
N VAL A 332 -0.84 -27.96 -11.95
CA VAL A 332 -1.14 -27.02 -13.05
C VAL A 332 -0.33 -25.71 -12.91
N LEU A 333 0.24 -25.46 -11.74
CA LEU A 333 0.90 -24.21 -11.35
C LEU A 333 2.35 -24.45 -10.93
N ASP A 334 3.23 -24.74 -11.88
CA ASP A 334 4.67 -24.95 -11.62
C ASP A 334 5.46 -23.64 -11.42
N THR A 335 4.80 -22.51 -11.14
CA THR A 335 5.48 -21.21 -11.24
C THR A 335 4.99 -20.18 -10.25
N THR A 336 5.75 -20.06 -9.15
CA THR A 336 5.99 -18.76 -8.47
C THR A 336 6.26 -17.64 -9.47
N MET A 337 6.87 -17.95 -10.62
CA MET A 337 7.11 -17.02 -11.74
C MET A 337 5.85 -16.33 -12.28
N ILE A 338 4.65 -16.92 -12.22
CA ILE A 338 3.44 -16.28 -12.75
C ILE A 338 3.00 -15.13 -11.84
N SER A 339 2.90 -15.40 -10.54
CA SER A 339 2.57 -14.39 -9.54
C SER A 339 3.67 -13.33 -9.45
N GLU A 340 4.95 -13.76 -9.45
CA GLU A 340 6.10 -12.85 -9.44
C GLU A 340 6.12 -11.95 -10.67
N ARG A 341 5.89 -12.48 -11.88
CA ARG A 341 5.79 -11.66 -13.10
C ARG A 341 4.65 -10.66 -13.01
N PHE A 342 3.51 -11.06 -12.47
CA PHE A 342 2.38 -10.16 -12.32
C PHE A 342 2.67 -9.04 -11.31
N HIS A 343 3.28 -9.35 -10.16
CA HIS A 343 3.71 -8.35 -9.19
C HIS A 343 4.82 -7.44 -9.70
N LEU A 344 5.78 -7.98 -10.45
CA LEU A 344 6.81 -7.19 -11.14
C LEU A 344 6.16 -6.25 -12.16
N ARG A 345 5.16 -6.72 -12.90
CA ARG A 345 4.39 -5.88 -13.82
C ARG A 345 3.72 -4.73 -13.09
N ILE A 346 3.04 -5.00 -11.97
CA ILE A 346 2.47 -3.96 -11.10
C ILE A 346 3.55 -2.96 -10.67
N LYS A 347 4.69 -3.44 -10.18
CA LYS A 347 5.75 -2.56 -9.67
C LYS A 347 6.42 -1.75 -10.78
N ASP A 348 6.74 -2.34 -11.92
CA ASP A 348 7.59 -1.73 -12.94
C ASP A 348 6.75 -0.95 -13.97
N GLU A 349 5.70 -1.57 -14.53
CA GLU A 349 4.89 -0.95 -15.58
C GLU A 349 3.88 0.05 -15.02
N PHE A 350 3.27 -0.26 -13.89
CA PHE A 350 2.15 0.53 -13.37
C PHE A 350 2.54 1.50 -12.25
N LEU A 351 3.39 1.07 -11.32
CA LEU A 351 3.85 1.90 -10.20
C LEU A 351 5.19 2.59 -10.49
N HIS A 352 5.89 2.24 -11.58
CA HIS A 352 7.22 2.77 -11.91
C HIS A 352 8.23 2.71 -10.75
N ARG A 353 8.17 1.63 -9.96
CA ARG A 353 8.90 1.41 -8.70
C ARG A 353 8.70 2.49 -7.64
N ASN A 354 7.68 3.33 -7.82
CA ASN A 354 7.31 4.35 -6.86
C ASN A 354 6.42 3.73 -5.77
N GLY A 355 7.08 3.27 -4.71
CA GLY A 355 6.41 2.72 -3.52
C GLY A 355 5.58 3.75 -2.74
N ASN A 356 5.49 5.02 -3.17
CA ASN A 356 4.70 6.05 -2.50
C ASN A 356 3.23 6.12 -2.94
N SER A 357 2.75 5.12 -3.68
CA SER A 357 1.37 5.11 -4.15
C SER A 357 0.38 5.10 -2.98
N ARG A 358 -0.60 6.00 -3.05
CA ARG A 358 -1.70 6.01 -2.10
C ARG A 358 -2.56 4.75 -2.30
N LEU A 359 -3.23 4.28 -1.25
CA LEU A 359 -4.04 3.06 -1.29
C LEU A 359 -5.16 3.16 -2.34
N ASP A 360 -5.71 4.36 -2.54
CA ASP A 360 -6.71 4.61 -3.58
C ASP A 360 -6.19 4.47 -5.00
N ALA A 361 -5.03 5.08 -5.27
CA ALA A 361 -4.38 4.97 -6.55
C ALA A 361 -4.04 3.51 -6.85
N LEU A 362 -3.59 2.75 -5.83
CA LEU A 362 -3.32 1.32 -6.00
C LEU A 362 -4.60 0.53 -6.31
N VAL A 363 -5.69 0.71 -5.56
CA VAL A 363 -6.94 -0.04 -5.82
C VAL A 363 -7.49 0.27 -7.22
N ASP A 364 -7.52 1.54 -7.61
CA ASP A 364 -7.97 1.95 -8.95
C ASP A 364 -7.08 1.35 -10.06
N LEU A 365 -5.76 1.33 -9.84
CA LEU A 365 -4.79 0.70 -10.71
C LEU A 365 -4.98 -0.81 -10.81
N LEU A 366 -5.26 -1.49 -9.69
CA LEU A 366 -5.53 -2.94 -9.68
C LEU A 366 -6.78 -3.28 -10.50
N ILE A 367 -7.84 -2.49 -10.38
CA ILE A 367 -9.07 -2.66 -11.17
C ILE A 367 -8.77 -2.44 -12.66
N LYS A 368 -8.10 -1.33 -13.01
CA LYS A 368 -7.74 -1.01 -14.40
C LYS A 368 -6.83 -2.06 -15.03
N CYS A 369 -5.85 -2.56 -14.28
CA CYS A 369 -4.92 -3.60 -14.73
C CYS A 369 -5.64 -4.88 -15.17
N VAL A 370 -6.71 -5.27 -14.47
CA VAL A 370 -7.54 -6.44 -14.83
C VAL A 370 -8.23 -6.21 -16.17
N GLU A 371 -8.86 -5.04 -16.36
CA GLU A 371 -9.55 -4.69 -17.59
C GLU A 371 -8.58 -4.59 -18.78
N ASP A 372 -7.42 -3.95 -18.58
CA ASP A 372 -6.36 -3.86 -19.59
C ASP A 372 -5.82 -5.25 -19.97
N LEU A 373 -5.65 -6.14 -18.98
CA LEU A 373 -5.22 -7.52 -19.22
C LEU A 373 -6.27 -8.31 -19.98
N SER A 374 -7.54 -8.19 -19.60
CA SER A 374 -8.68 -8.82 -20.28
C SER A 374 -8.76 -8.38 -21.75
N GLY A 375 -8.72 -7.07 -22.01
CA GLY A 375 -8.72 -6.51 -23.36
C GLY A 375 -7.50 -6.94 -24.18
N SER A 376 -6.31 -6.96 -23.57
CA SER A 376 -5.08 -7.45 -24.24
C SER A 376 -5.19 -8.92 -24.64
N ILE A 377 -5.77 -9.76 -23.76
CA ILE A 377 -6.03 -11.16 -24.05
C ILE A 377 -6.99 -11.28 -25.22
N GLU A 378 -8.14 -10.62 -25.16
CA GLU A 378 -9.16 -10.67 -26.22
C GLU A 378 -8.60 -10.27 -27.59
N VAL A 379 -7.81 -9.20 -27.64
CA VAL A 379 -7.15 -8.74 -28.88
C VAL A 379 -6.18 -9.81 -29.41
N LYS A 380 -5.37 -10.42 -28.55
CA LYS A 380 -4.44 -11.50 -28.96
C LYS A 380 -5.18 -12.72 -29.51
N GLU A 381 -6.32 -13.06 -28.90
CA GLU A 381 -7.16 -14.18 -29.38
C GLU A 381 -7.78 -13.89 -30.73
N ARG A 382 -8.35 -12.69 -30.93
CA ARG A 382 -8.89 -12.26 -32.22
C ARG A 382 -7.82 -12.21 -33.31
N ARG A 383 -6.58 -11.88 -32.94
CA ARG A 383 -5.40 -11.92 -33.83
C ARG A 383 -4.85 -13.34 -34.02
N ARG A 384 -5.56 -14.38 -33.60
CA ARG A 384 -5.17 -15.79 -33.72
C ARG A 384 -3.78 -16.06 -33.17
N LEU A 385 -3.38 -15.33 -32.11
CA LEU A 385 -2.11 -15.52 -31.42
C LEU A 385 -0.89 -15.40 -32.35
N VAL A 386 -1.00 -14.61 -33.43
CA VAL A 386 0.12 -14.36 -34.38
C VAL A 386 1.36 -13.86 -33.64
N THR A 387 1.17 -13.05 -32.59
CA THR A 387 2.18 -12.73 -31.57
C THR A 387 1.76 -13.35 -30.24
N CYS A 388 2.32 -14.53 -29.92
CA CYS A 388 1.98 -15.25 -28.69
C CYS A 388 3.09 -15.17 -27.64
N SER A 389 2.83 -15.72 -26.45
CA SER A 389 3.87 -15.79 -25.43
C SER A 389 4.99 -16.72 -25.90
N PHE A 390 6.23 -16.41 -25.52
CA PHE A 390 7.40 -17.21 -25.89
C PHE A 390 7.22 -18.71 -25.58
N ARG A 391 6.61 -19.06 -24.44
CA ARG A 391 6.29 -20.45 -24.11
C ARG A 391 5.39 -21.10 -25.15
N LEU A 392 4.33 -20.42 -25.59
CA LEU A 392 3.42 -20.96 -26.60
C LEU A 392 4.11 -21.05 -27.97
N GLU A 393 4.97 -20.09 -28.31
CA GLU A 393 5.81 -20.17 -29.50
C GLU A 393 6.73 -21.40 -29.47
N GLU A 394 7.39 -21.65 -28.33
CA GLU A 394 8.22 -22.84 -28.12
C GLU A 394 7.40 -24.12 -28.18
N THR A 395 6.21 -24.17 -27.57
CA THR A 395 5.29 -25.32 -27.70
C THR A 395 4.92 -25.57 -29.16
N HIS A 396 4.58 -24.54 -29.93
CA HIS A 396 4.31 -24.67 -31.36
C HIS A 396 5.54 -25.12 -32.15
N LYS A 397 6.74 -24.63 -31.82
CA LYS A 397 8.00 -25.10 -32.44
C LYS A 397 8.24 -26.57 -32.13
N CYS A 398 8.14 -26.98 -30.87
CA CYS A 398 8.28 -28.37 -30.43
C CYS A 398 7.24 -29.28 -31.11
N HIS A 399 5.98 -28.84 -31.21
CA HIS A 399 4.92 -29.59 -31.87
C HIS A 399 5.19 -29.76 -33.37
N ARG A 400 5.60 -28.69 -34.07
CA ARG A 400 6.02 -28.79 -35.49
C ARG A 400 7.19 -29.74 -35.66
N LEU A 401 8.20 -29.63 -34.80
CA LEU A 401 9.39 -30.47 -34.84
C LEU A 401 9.06 -31.94 -34.55
N ALA A 402 8.14 -32.22 -33.61
CA ALA A 402 7.61 -33.55 -33.36
C ALA A 402 6.86 -34.09 -34.59
N ARG A 403 5.97 -33.29 -35.20
CA ARG A 403 5.28 -33.69 -36.44
C ARG A 403 6.28 -34.05 -37.53
N ASP A 404 7.34 -33.27 -37.72
CA ASP A 404 8.36 -33.58 -38.73
C ASP A 404 9.18 -34.83 -38.40
N ILE A 405 9.50 -35.07 -37.12
CA ILE A 405 10.22 -36.27 -36.67
C ILE A 405 9.42 -37.53 -36.96
N TYR A 406 8.13 -37.53 -36.62
CA TYR A 406 7.26 -38.72 -36.66
C TYR A 406 6.45 -38.86 -37.95
N LYS A 407 6.47 -37.87 -38.84
CA LYS A 407 5.78 -37.94 -40.14
C LYS A 407 6.27 -39.14 -40.95
N GLY A 408 5.34 -40.05 -41.27
CA GLY A 408 5.64 -41.27 -42.02
C GLY A 408 6.48 -42.30 -41.26
N LYS A 409 6.60 -42.17 -39.93
CA LYS A 409 7.31 -43.10 -39.04
C LYS A 409 6.37 -43.64 -37.95
N GLU A 410 5.26 -44.20 -38.38
CA GLU A 410 4.22 -44.75 -37.50
C GLU A 410 4.78 -45.87 -36.61
N GLU A 411 5.85 -46.55 -37.02
CA GLU A 411 6.54 -47.56 -36.21
C GLU A 411 7.19 -46.99 -34.93
N MET A 412 7.35 -45.68 -34.83
CA MET A 412 7.88 -45.02 -33.64
C MET A 412 6.79 -44.72 -32.59
N ILE A 413 5.52 -44.95 -32.91
CA ILE A 413 4.37 -44.72 -32.03
C ILE A 413 3.56 -46.01 -31.97
N THR A 414 3.60 -46.70 -30.84
CA THR A 414 2.85 -47.94 -30.64
C THR A 414 1.70 -47.69 -29.68
N GLU A 415 0.49 -48.04 -30.08
CA GLU A 415 -0.66 -48.00 -29.18
C GLU A 415 -0.54 -49.14 -28.16
N ALA A 416 -0.52 -48.77 -26.89
CA ALA A 416 -0.32 -49.67 -25.75
C ALA A 416 -1.64 -49.95 -24.99
N GLY A 417 -2.69 -49.20 -25.31
CA GLY A 417 -4.03 -49.35 -24.76
C GLY A 417 -4.92 -48.14 -25.13
N GLU A 418 -6.17 -48.16 -24.66
CA GLU A 418 -7.07 -47.02 -24.81
C GLU A 418 -6.45 -45.78 -24.14
N ASN A 419 -6.26 -44.70 -24.92
CA ASN A 419 -5.61 -43.47 -24.48
C ASN A 419 -4.16 -43.63 -24.00
N HIS A 420 -3.45 -44.67 -24.41
CA HIS A 420 -2.07 -44.95 -23.98
C HIS A 420 -1.17 -45.33 -25.15
N TRP A 421 -0.04 -44.63 -25.30
CA TRP A 421 0.95 -44.87 -26.35
C TRP A 421 2.37 -44.97 -25.83
N HIS A 422 3.15 -45.83 -26.47
CA HIS A 422 4.60 -45.88 -26.38
C HIS A 422 5.22 -45.11 -27.54
N ILE A 423 6.00 -44.08 -27.25
CA ILE A 423 6.64 -43.22 -28.25
C ILE A 423 8.17 -43.34 -28.13
N LEU A 424 8.82 -43.82 -29.19
CA LEU A 424 10.28 -43.82 -29.28
C LEU A 424 10.82 -42.42 -29.52
N ASN A 425 11.86 -42.03 -28.80
CA ASN A 425 12.58 -40.78 -29.06
C ASN A 425 13.23 -40.79 -30.45
N ARG A 426 13.66 -39.61 -30.93
CA ARG A 426 14.28 -39.43 -32.26
C ARG A 426 15.40 -40.43 -32.55
N ASP A 427 16.23 -40.73 -31.56
CA ASP A 427 17.41 -41.61 -31.69
C ASP A 427 17.09 -43.10 -31.45
N ARG A 428 15.82 -43.44 -31.17
CA ARG A 428 15.35 -44.80 -30.85
C ARG A 428 16.05 -45.47 -29.66
N THR A 429 16.52 -44.66 -28.72
CA THR A 429 17.24 -45.09 -27.52
C THR A 429 16.37 -45.07 -26.27
N LYS A 430 15.24 -44.38 -26.28
CA LYS A 430 14.31 -44.26 -25.15
C LYS A 430 12.87 -44.34 -25.63
N THR A 431 12.04 -45.02 -24.85
CA THR A 431 10.59 -45.08 -25.04
C THR A 431 9.92 -44.23 -23.96
N TYR A 432 9.00 -43.38 -24.38
CA TYR A 432 8.14 -42.58 -23.50
C TYR A 432 6.76 -43.22 -23.45
N GLU A 433 6.16 -43.27 -22.26
CA GLU A 433 4.75 -43.57 -22.08
C GLU A 433 3.96 -42.26 -22.09
N VAL A 434 2.93 -42.20 -22.93
CA VAL A 434 2.05 -41.04 -23.06
C VAL A 434 0.63 -41.47 -22.82
N PHE A 435 -0.01 -40.82 -21.86
CA PHE A 435 -1.42 -41.00 -21.51
C PHE A 435 -2.20 -39.77 -21.99
N LEU A 436 -3.32 -39.98 -22.64
CA LEU A 436 -4.28 -38.90 -22.93
C LEU A 436 -5.31 -38.87 -21.79
N ASP A 437 -5.13 -37.94 -20.85
CA ASP A 437 -6.09 -37.73 -19.76
C ASP A 437 -7.25 -36.84 -20.23
N GLY A 438 -8.47 -37.37 -20.10
CA GLY A 438 -9.73 -36.61 -20.18
C GLY A 438 -10.53 -36.78 -21.48
N GLN A 439 -11.68 -37.46 -21.36
CA GLN A 439 -12.95 -36.93 -21.86
C GLN A 439 -13.69 -36.27 -20.70
#